data_AF-A0A644V9C9-F1
#
_entry.id   AF-A0A644V9C9-F1
#
_cell.length_a   1.000
_cell.length_b   1.000
_cell.length_c   1.000
_cell.angle_alpha   90.00
_cell.angle_beta   90.00
_cell.angle_gamma   90.00
#
_symmetry.space_group_name_H-M   'P 1'
#
loop_
_entity.id
_entity.type
_entity.pdbx_description
1 polymer ?
#
loop_
_entity_poly.entity_id
_entity_poly.type
_entity_poly.pdbx_seq_one_letter_code
_entity_poly.pdbx_strand_id
1 'polypeptide(L)'
;MKFLGNISHISNSGRLIARSSQSPPSGASVFNKDKNKIGKIINVFGPTKEPYISVGIFKSFNLDEFRDSIGEDLYVSENPKNRKFSKNRHKKSNVKTKNRKNNKRSKNTNNKNKKRNKNTRRNN
;
A
#
# COMPACT_ATOMS: atom_id res chain seq x y z
N MET A 1 16.18 -17.82 -5.91
CA MET A 1 14.75 -17.76 -6.31
C MET A 1 14.35 -19.20 -6.53
N LYS A 2 13.22 -19.62 -5.99
CA LYS A 2 12.76 -21.00 -6.09
C LYS A 2 11.89 -21.14 -7.33
N PHE A 3 12.10 -22.21 -8.09
CA PHE A 3 11.18 -22.61 -9.15
C PHE A 3 9.78 -22.75 -8.57
N LEU A 4 8.79 -22.13 -9.21
CA LEU A 4 7.39 -22.18 -8.81
C LEU A 4 6.63 -23.20 -9.65
N GLY A 5 6.76 -23.14 -10.97
CA GLY A 5 5.94 -23.92 -11.89
C GLY A 5 5.78 -23.22 -13.23
N ASN A 6 4.83 -23.67 -14.03
CA ASN A 6 4.66 -23.21 -15.40
C ASN A 6 3.35 -22.42 -15.57
N ILE A 7 3.34 -21.49 -16.52
CA ILE A 7 2.13 -20.75 -16.88
C ILE A 7 1.15 -21.70 -17.57
N SER A 8 -0.06 -21.79 -17.02
CA SER A 8 -1.15 -22.56 -17.62
C SER A 8 -1.94 -21.71 -18.60
N HIS A 9 -2.46 -20.57 -18.15
CA HIS A 9 -3.25 -19.66 -18.97
C HIS A 9 -3.45 -18.32 -18.26
N ILE A 10 -4.00 -17.36 -18.99
CA ILE A 10 -4.51 -16.10 -18.45
C ILE A 10 -6.01 -16.24 -18.25
N SER A 11 -6.48 -15.94 -17.04
CA SER A 11 -7.91 -15.88 -16.74
C SER A 11 -8.56 -14.64 -17.35
N ASN A 12 -9.86 -14.70 -17.65
CA ASN A 12 -10.64 -13.55 -18.12
C ASN A 12 -10.61 -12.35 -17.16
N SER A 13 -10.32 -12.58 -15.88
CA SER A 13 -10.15 -11.53 -14.88
C SER A 13 -8.80 -10.77 -14.97
N GLY A 14 -7.95 -11.13 -15.92
CA GLY A 14 -6.61 -10.54 -16.09
C GLY A 14 -5.57 -11.07 -15.10
N ARG A 15 -5.79 -12.26 -14.52
CA ARG A 15 -4.83 -12.92 -13.65
C ARG A 15 -4.14 -14.06 -14.37
N LEU A 16 -2.85 -14.23 -14.10
CA LEU A 16 -2.07 -15.34 -14.63
C LEU A 16 -2.23 -16.55 -13.72
N ILE A 17 -2.54 -17.69 -14.32
CA ILE A 17 -2.75 -18.96 -13.64
C ILE A 17 -1.55 -19.84 -13.92
N ALA A 18 -0.90 -20.31 -12.85
CA ALA A 18 0.25 -21.20 -12.94
C ALA A 18 -0.09 -22.56 -12.34
N ARG A 19 0.48 -23.62 -12.90
CA ARG A 19 0.48 -24.96 -12.32
C ARG A 19 1.78 -25.16 -11.56
N SER A 20 1.70 -25.59 -10.31
CA SER A 20 2.86 -25.74 -9.42
C SER A 20 2.83 -27.09 -8.73
N SER A 21 4.00 -27.59 -8.34
CA SER A 21 4.15 -28.77 -7.45
C SER A 21 4.30 -28.38 -5.97
N GLN A 22 4.24 -27.09 -5.65
CA GLN A 22 4.44 -26.58 -4.29
C GLN A 22 3.46 -25.46 -3.95
N SER A 23 3.22 -25.26 -2.65
CA SER A 23 2.39 -24.17 -2.16
C SER A 23 3.25 -23.01 -1.65
N PRO A 24 3.46 -21.94 -2.44
CA PRO A 24 4.20 -20.78 -1.97
C PRO A 24 3.38 -19.94 -0.97
N PRO A 25 4.04 -19.07 -0.18
CA PRO A 25 3.35 -18.15 0.70
C PRO A 25 2.55 -17.10 -0.08
N SER A 26 1.37 -16.76 0.42
CA SER A 26 0.53 -15.69 -0.15
C SER A 26 1.25 -14.34 -0.14
N GLY A 27 1.08 -13.55 -1.21
CA GLY A 27 1.68 -12.23 -1.36
C GLY A 27 3.16 -12.22 -1.76
N ALA A 28 3.80 -13.38 -1.91
CA ALA A 28 5.16 -13.48 -2.43
C ALA A 28 5.26 -12.94 -3.86
N SER A 29 6.44 -12.42 -4.22
CA SER A 29 6.68 -11.86 -5.56
C SER A 29 7.03 -12.96 -6.54
N VAL A 30 6.44 -12.86 -7.75
CA VAL A 30 6.62 -13.80 -8.85
C VAL A 30 7.50 -13.15 -9.92
N PHE A 31 8.40 -13.95 -10.50
CA PHE A 31 9.40 -13.53 -11.46
C PHE A 31 9.44 -14.48 -12.67
N ASN A 32 9.88 -13.98 -13.83
CA ASN A 32 10.22 -14.80 -15.00
C ASN A 32 11.67 -15.32 -14.91
N LYS A 33 12.09 -16.15 -15.86
CA LYS A 33 13.47 -16.63 -16.10
C LYS A 33 14.49 -15.50 -16.09
N ASP A 34 14.16 -14.36 -16.70
CA ASP A 34 15.02 -13.18 -16.77
C ASP A 34 15.10 -12.38 -15.46
N LYS A 35 14.52 -12.91 -14.37
CA LYS A 35 14.41 -12.24 -13.06
C LYS A 35 13.56 -10.96 -13.09
N ASN A 36 12.81 -10.75 -14.18
CA ASN A 36 11.84 -9.68 -14.29
C ASN A 36 10.64 -9.95 -13.38
N LYS A 37 10.18 -8.92 -12.67
CA LYS A 37 9.14 -9.07 -11.65
C LYS A 37 7.74 -8.90 -12.26
N ILE A 38 7.03 -10.01 -12.39
CA ILE A 38 5.70 -10.08 -13.02
C ILE A 38 4.62 -9.54 -12.08
N GLY A 39 4.64 -10.00 -10.83
CA GLY A 39 3.49 -9.77 -9.95
C GLY A 39 3.63 -10.36 -8.56
N LYS A 40 2.48 -10.69 -7.97
CA LYS A 40 2.37 -11.33 -6.65
C LYS A 40 1.37 -12.47 -6.64
N ILE A 41 1.62 -13.45 -5.79
CA ILE A 41 0.66 -14.52 -5.51
C ILE A 41 -0.52 -13.94 -4.75
N ILE A 42 -1.72 -14.15 -5.30
CA ILE A 42 -2.99 -13.74 -4.70
C ILE A 42 -3.61 -14.91 -3.96
N ASN A 43 -3.70 -16.07 -4.62
CA ASN A 43 -4.33 -17.25 -4.05
C ASN A 43 -3.70 -18.55 -4.58
N VAL A 44 -3.77 -19.61 -3.78
CA VAL A 44 -3.36 -20.98 -4.13
C VAL A 44 -4.59 -21.87 -3.93
N PHE A 45 -4.96 -22.66 -4.95
CA PHE A 45 -6.20 -23.44 -4.96
C PHE A 45 -6.06 -24.74 -5.75
N GLY A 46 -7.04 -25.63 -5.63
CA GLY A 46 -7.04 -26.92 -6.34
C GLY A 46 -6.32 -28.05 -5.57
N PRO A 47 -5.83 -29.09 -6.28
CA PRO A 47 -5.23 -30.27 -5.67
C PRO A 47 -4.01 -29.93 -4.81
N THR A 48 -3.84 -30.63 -3.69
CA THR A 48 -2.74 -30.34 -2.75
C THR A 48 -1.37 -30.71 -3.29
N LYS A 49 -1.26 -31.78 -4.09
CA LYS A 49 0.00 -32.22 -4.71
C LYS A 49 0.43 -31.32 -5.85
N GLU A 50 -0.54 -30.78 -6.59
CA GLU A 50 -0.30 -29.95 -7.76
C GLU A 50 -1.29 -28.78 -7.79
N PRO A 51 -1.07 -27.74 -6.97
CA PRO A 51 -1.99 -26.62 -6.91
C PRO A 51 -1.94 -25.74 -8.15
N TYR A 52 -3.05 -25.04 -8.38
CA TYR A 52 -3.11 -23.86 -9.23
C TYR A 52 -2.84 -22.61 -8.40
N ILE A 53 -2.14 -21.66 -9.00
CA ILE A 53 -1.73 -20.42 -8.35
C ILE A 53 -2.23 -19.26 -9.17
N SER A 54 -2.97 -18.36 -8.52
CA SER A 54 -3.42 -17.11 -9.11
C SER A 54 -2.39 -16.01 -8.82
N VAL A 55 -1.83 -15.44 -9.88
CA VAL A 55 -0.85 -14.36 -9.83
C VAL A 55 -1.51 -13.05 -10.29
N GLY A 56 -1.45 -12.05 -9.43
CA GLY A 56 -1.86 -10.69 -9.73
C GLY A 56 -0.70 -9.96 -10.39
N ILE A 57 -0.89 -9.59 -11.65
CA ILE A 57 0.11 -8.89 -12.47
C ILE A 57 0.14 -7.41 -12.08
N PHE A 58 1.32 -6.79 -12.15
CA PHE A 58 1.45 -5.35 -11.95
C PHE A 58 1.05 -4.57 -13.21
N LYS A 59 0.52 -3.36 -13.02
CA LYS A 59 0.10 -2.50 -14.14
C LYS A 59 1.22 -2.15 -15.13
N SER A 60 2.47 -2.25 -14.71
CA SER A 60 3.64 -1.99 -15.54
C SER A 60 4.01 -3.15 -16.47
N PHE A 61 3.31 -4.28 -16.37
CA PHE A 61 3.59 -5.48 -17.15
C PHE A 61 2.48 -5.68 -18.18
N ASN A 62 2.85 -5.90 -19.44
CA ASN A 62 1.90 -6.15 -20.51
C ASN A 62 1.37 -7.59 -20.41
N LEU A 63 0.04 -7.73 -20.42
CA LEU A 63 -0.61 -9.03 -20.30
C LEU A 63 -0.58 -9.81 -21.62
N ASP A 64 -0.61 -9.11 -22.75
CA ASP A 64 -0.68 -9.74 -24.08
C ASP A 64 0.60 -10.49 -24.43
N GLU A 65 1.77 -10.03 -23.96
CA GLU A 65 3.05 -10.74 -24.10
C GLU A 65 2.99 -12.16 -23.47
N PHE A 66 2.19 -12.34 -22.42
CA PHE A 66 2.09 -13.63 -21.72
C PHE A 66 1.16 -14.64 -22.39
N ARG A 67 0.42 -14.24 -23.43
CA ARG A 67 -0.40 -15.18 -24.21
C ARG A 67 0.48 -16.16 -24.97
N ASP A 68 1.64 -15.69 -25.42
CA ASP A 68 2.62 -16.50 -26.15
C ASP A 68 3.57 -17.25 -25.19
N SER A 69 3.73 -16.74 -23.96
CA SER A 69 4.52 -17.36 -22.88
C SER A 69 3.81 -18.48 -22.11
N ILE A 70 2.75 -19.07 -22.67
CA ILE A 70 2.10 -20.24 -22.04
C ILE A 70 3.12 -21.39 -21.97
N GLY A 71 3.26 -21.99 -20.78
CA GLY A 71 4.25 -23.02 -20.50
C GLY A 71 5.59 -22.50 -19.98
N GLU A 72 5.84 -21.19 -19.97
CA GLU A 72 7.07 -20.64 -19.40
C GLU A 72 7.17 -20.84 -17.88
N ASP A 73 8.41 -20.93 -17.40
CA ASP A 73 8.74 -21.17 -15.99
C ASP A 73 8.63 -19.88 -15.17
N LEU A 74 7.97 -20.00 -14.03
CA LEU A 74 7.84 -18.96 -13.03
C LEU A 74 8.69 -19.26 -11.81
N TYR A 75 9.12 -18.19 -11.16
CA TYR A 75 9.95 -18.26 -9.96
C TYR A 75 9.40 -17.39 -8.85
N VAL A 76 9.68 -17.78 -7.61
CA VAL A 76 9.31 -17.05 -6.39
C VAL A 76 10.55 -16.69 -5.60
N SER A 77 10.51 -15.53 -4.93
CA SER A 77 11.55 -15.18 -3.95
C SER A 77 11.43 -16.04 -2.70
N GLU A 78 12.49 -16.76 -2.32
CA GLU A 78 12.54 -17.61 -1.12
C GLU A 78 12.31 -16.83 0.17
N ASN A 79 12.75 -15.58 0.20
CA ASN A 79 12.52 -14.69 1.33
C ASN A 79 11.43 -13.68 0.97
N PRO A 80 10.19 -13.83 1.47
CA PRO A 80 9.33 -12.67 1.58
C PRO A 80 10.06 -11.76 2.55
N LYS A 81 10.83 -10.77 2.06
CA LYS A 81 11.39 -9.73 2.92
C LYS A 81 10.27 -9.34 3.84
N ASN A 82 10.40 -9.67 5.13
CA ASN A 82 9.46 -9.32 6.17
C ASN A 82 9.21 -7.83 5.98
N ARG A 83 8.15 -7.48 5.24
CA ARG A 83 7.69 -6.11 5.21
C ARG A 83 7.09 -6.02 6.58
N LYS A 84 7.95 -5.71 7.57
CA LYS A 84 7.57 -5.26 8.89
C LYS A 84 6.39 -4.37 8.59
N PHE A 85 5.19 -4.83 8.93
CA PHE A 85 3.98 -4.07 8.74
C PHE A 85 4.31 -2.76 9.43
N SER A 86 4.61 -1.73 8.66
CA SER A 86 5.03 -0.47 9.25
C SER A 86 3.78 0.02 9.95
N LYS A 87 3.71 -0.20 11.26
CA LYS A 87 2.61 0.20 12.14
C LYS A 87 2.44 1.73 12.17
N ASN A 88 3.08 2.47 11.26
CA ASN A 88 2.94 3.91 11.07
C ASN A 88 1.59 4.35 10.51
N ARG A 89 0.60 3.46 10.37
CA ARG A 89 -0.77 3.86 9.95
C ARG A 89 -1.64 4.48 11.04
N HIS A 90 -1.17 4.61 12.29
CA HIS A 90 -1.93 5.27 13.36
C HIS A 90 -1.14 6.32 14.16
N LYS A 91 -0.51 7.29 13.47
CA LYS A 91 -0.21 8.61 14.08
C LYS A 91 -0.78 9.75 13.23
N LYS A 92 -2.11 9.73 13.01
CA LYS A 92 -2.86 10.88 12.51
C LYS A 92 -4.08 11.14 13.39
N SER A 93 -3.84 11.65 14.60
CA SER A 93 -4.85 12.34 15.41
C SER A 93 -4.18 13.16 16.52
N ASN A 94 -3.41 14.21 16.16
CA ASN A 94 -3.12 15.31 17.10
C ASN A 94 -2.69 16.63 16.42
N VAL A 95 -3.18 16.91 15.19
CA VAL A 95 -2.88 18.18 14.47
C VAL A 95 -3.97 19.24 14.68
N LYS A 96 -5.06 18.96 15.42
CA LYS A 96 -6.24 19.86 15.50
C LYS A 96 -6.39 20.68 16.80
N THR A 97 -5.35 20.92 17.60
CA THR A 97 -5.49 21.74 18.84
C THR A 97 -4.56 22.94 19.00
N LYS A 98 -3.64 23.26 18.07
CA LYS A 98 -2.79 24.47 18.21
C LYS A 98 -3.42 25.79 17.73
N ASN A 99 -4.44 25.78 16.87
CA ASN A 99 -5.02 27.03 16.33
C ASN A 99 -6.17 27.65 17.14
N ARG A 100 -6.62 27.03 18.25
CA ARG A 100 -7.70 27.63 19.08
C ARG A 100 -7.22 28.58 20.18
N LYS A 101 -5.93 28.58 20.56
CA LYS A 101 -5.41 29.45 21.63
C LYS A 101 -5.03 30.86 21.18
N ASN A 102 -4.69 31.07 19.91
CA ASN A 102 -4.23 32.38 19.44
C ASN A 102 -5.37 33.37 19.19
N ASN A 103 -6.58 32.90 18.86
CA ASN A 103 -7.75 33.79 18.67
C ASN A 103 -8.46 34.23 19.95
N LYS A 104 -8.08 33.70 21.13
CA LYS A 104 -8.59 34.20 22.43
C LYS A 104 -7.72 35.29 23.05
N ARG A 105 -6.46 35.45 22.62
CA ARG A 105 -5.56 36.51 23.13
C ARG A 105 -5.71 37.85 22.42
N SER A 106 -6.13 37.90 21.15
CA SER A 106 -6.28 39.18 20.42
C SER A 106 -7.59 39.93 20.68
N LYS A 107 -8.58 39.33 21.36
CA LYS A 107 -9.82 40.02 21.75
C LYS A 107 -9.72 40.80 23.07
N ASN A 108 -8.63 40.65 23.83
CA ASN A 108 -8.51 41.24 25.17
C ASN A 108 -7.69 42.55 25.24
N THR A 109 -7.20 43.06 24.11
CA THR A 109 -6.43 44.32 24.05
C THR A 109 -7.29 45.54 23.73
N ASN A 110 -8.48 45.37 23.16
CA ASN A 110 -9.34 46.52 22.79
C ASN A 110 -10.21 47.07 23.93
N ASN A 111 -10.26 46.42 25.10
CA ASN A 111 -11.04 46.91 26.25
C ASN A 111 -10.23 47.65 27.34
N LYS A 112 -8.89 47.70 27.25
CA LYS A 112 -8.07 48.50 28.16
C LYS A 112 -7.85 49.95 27.68
N ASN A 113 -7.89 50.21 26.38
CA ASN A 113 -7.73 51.58 25.85
C ASN A 113 -9.04 52.41 25.85
N LYS A 114 -10.21 51.78 26.01
CA LYS A 114 -11.49 52.51 26.16
C LYS A 114 -11.76 52.98 27.59
N LYS A 115 -11.03 52.47 28.60
CA LYS A 115 -11.10 52.92 30.01
C LYS A 115 -10.08 54.01 30.38
N ARG A 116 -9.10 54.31 29.52
CA ARG A 116 -8.13 55.40 29.75
C ARG A 116 -8.61 56.78 29.25
N ASN A 117 -9.59 56.84 28.34
CA ASN A 117 -10.10 58.10 27.77
C ASN A 117 -11.40 58.63 28.41
N LYS A 118 -11.75 58.22 29.63
CA LYS A 118 -12.90 58.79 30.38
C LYS A 118 -12.53 59.45 31.72
N ASN A 119 -11.27 59.44 32.13
CA ASN A 119 -10.84 60.00 33.43
C ASN A 119 -10.05 61.31 33.33
N THR A 120 -10.07 62.01 32.20
CA THR A 120 -9.44 63.34 32.04
C THR A 120 -10.44 64.47 31.76
N ARG A 121 -11.72 64.30 32.14
CA ARG A 121 -12.75 65.37 32.09
C ARG A 121 -13.50 65.59 33.41
N ARG A 122 -12.89 65.24 34.54
CA ARG A 122 -13.37 65.64 35.87
C ARG A 122 -12.14 65.98 36.69
N ASN A 123 -11.78 67.25 36.67
CA ASN A 123 -11.20 68.04 37.75
C ASN A 123 -10.94 69.44 37.18
N ASN A 124 -11.77 70.39 37.64
CA ASN A 124 -11.65 71.85 37.64
C ASN A 124 -11.24 72.56 36.35
#